data_AF-A0A662UZ46-F1
#
_entry.id   AF-A0A662UZ46-F1
#
_cell.length_a   1.000
_cell.length_b   1.000
_cell.length_c   1.000
_cell.angle_alpha   90.00
_cell.angle_beta   90.00
_cell.angle_gamma   90.00
#
_symmetry.space_group_name_H-M   'P 1'
#
loop_
_entity.id
_entity.type
_entity.pdbx_description
1 polymer ?
#
loop_
_entity_poly.entity_id
_entity_poly.type
_entity_poly.pdbx_seq_one_letter_code
_entity_poly.pdbx_strand_id
1 'polypeptide(L)' 'MGLAASRHRNNMVISIRSIREIDLNRVLRIITPKLNGTGGGHSFAAGARVHISKFKDFLAMLDDELMILYGKILSG' A
#
# COMPACT_ATOMS: atom_id res chain seq x y z
N MET A 1 -4.39 4.71 -9.43
CA MET A 1 -3.62 3.49 -9.09
C MET A 1 -4.57 2.31 -9.08
N GLY A 2 -4.07 1.09 -9.28
CA GLY A 2 -4.86 -0.14 -9.16
C GLY A 2 -4.44 -0.93 -7.93
N LEU A 3 -5.41 -1.46 -7.19
CA LEU A 3 -5.19 -2.33 -6.03
C LEU A 3 -6.03 -3.60 -6.19
N ALA A 4 -5.38 -4.75 -6.06
CA ALA A 4 -6.03 -6.05 -5.96
C ALA A 4 -5.70 -6.66 -4.60
N ALA A 5 -6.70 -7.18 -3.90
CA ALA A 5 -6.50 -7.83 -2.62
C ALA A 5 -7.23 -9.18 -2.60
N SER A 6 -6.55 -10.22 -2.14
CA SER A 6 -7.12 -11.55 -1.96
C SER A 6 -6.89 -12.05 -0.54
N ARG A 7 -7.88 -12.77 0.00
CA ARG A 7 -7.77 -13.37 1.32
C ARG A 7 -7.01 -14.68 1.23
N HIS A 8 -5.97 -14.82 2.03
CA HIS A 8 -5.23 -16.07 2.21
C HIS A 8 -5.14 -16.40 3.71
N ARG A 9 -5.95 -17.37 4.15
CA ARG A 9 -6.16 -17.69 5.57
C ARG A 9 -6.60 -16.44 6.35
N ASN A 10 -5.82 -16.02 7.34
CA ASN A 10 -6.07 -14.84 8.16
C ASN A 10 -5.34 -13.59 7.65
N ASN A 11 -4.77 -13.63 6.45
CA ASN A 11 -4.06 -12.51 5.86
C ASN A 11 -4.75 -12.02 4.59
N MET A 12 -4.60 -10.73 4.31
CA MET A 12 -4.85 -10.15 3.01
C MET A 12 -3.53 -10.05 2.26
N VAL A 13 -3.48 -10.64 1.06
CA VAL A 13 -2.38 -10.51 0.11
C VAL A 13 -2.79 -9.44 -0.90
N ILE A 14 -1.98 -8.41 -1.01
CA ILE A 14 -2.31 -7.17 -1.71
C ILE A 14 -1.27 -6.94 -2.79
N SER A 15 -1.73 -6.61 -3.99
CA SER A 15 -0.91 -6.22 -5.13
C SER A 15 -1.33 -4.82 -5.58
N ILE A 16 -0.35 -3.92 -5.69
CA ILE A 16 -0.57 -2.53 -6.05
C ILE A 16 0.25 -2.20 -7.30
N ARG A 17 -0.38 -1.45 -8.20
CA ARG A 17 0.21 -0.97 -9.45
C ARG A 17 -0.08 0.52 -9.61
N SER A 18 0.95 1.29 -9.98
CA SER A 18 0.82 2.71 -10.31
C SER A 18 1.28 2.94 -11.75
N ILE A 19 0.57 3.81 -12.45
CA ILE A 19 0.95 4.35 -13.77
C ILE A 19 1.64 5.73 -13.65
N ARG A 20 1.66 6.31 -12.44
CA ARG A 20 2.33 7.58 -12.12
C ARG A 20 3.64 7.30 -11.39
N GLU A 21 4.56 8.25 -11.38
CA GLU A 21 5.85 8.24 -10.64
C GLU A 21 5.68 8.29 -9.11
N ILE A 22 4.93 7.33 -8.58
CA ILE A 22 4.74 7.12 -7.15
C ILE A 22 5.64 5.95 -6.77
N ASP A 23 6.49 6.13 -5.76
CA ASP A 23 7.32 5.06 -5.23
C ASP A 23 6.51 4.23 -4.23
N LEU A 24 5.80 3.23 -4.76
CA LEU A 24 5.01 2.30 -3.95
C LEU A 24 5.86 1.52 -2.96
N ASN A 25 7.13 1.25 -3.28
CA ASN A 25 8.02 0.53 -2.37
C ASN A 25 8.35 1.37 -1.14
N ARG A 26 8.60 2.67 -1.31
CA ARG A 26 8.77 3.60 -0.19
C ARG A 26 7.53 3.67 0.69
N VAL A 27 6.35 3.86 0.08
CA VAL A 27 5.08 3.96 0.79
C VAL A 27 4.80 2.69 1.61
N LEU A 28 4.92 1.51 1.01
CA LEU A 28 4.64 0.25 1.69
C LEU A 28 5.63 -0.06 2.81
N ARG A 29 6.91 0.29 2.65
CA ARG A 29 7.91 0.13 3.72
C ARG A 29 7.62 1.00 4.96
N ILE A 30 6.88 2.08 4.81
CA ILE A 30 6.44 2.92 5.94
C ILE A 30 5.21 2.30 6.63
N ILE A 31 4.26 1.81 5.84
CA ILE A 31 2.95 1.37 6.35
C ILE A 31 3.01 -0.05 6.93
N THR A 32 3.59 -1.02 6.22
CA THR A 32 3.44 -2.42 6.60
C THR A 32 4.07 -2.79 7.95
N PRO A 33 5.21 -2.23 8.38
CA PRO A 33 5.75 -2.50 9.72
C PRO A 33 4.81 -2.05 10.85
N LYS A 34 4.08 -0.93 10.66
CA LYS A 34 3.12 -0.40 11.65
C LYS A 34 1.91 -1.33 11.84
N LEU A 35 1.65 -2.21 10.89
CA LEU A 35 0.54 -3.17 10.91
C LEU A 35 0.99 -4.61 11.18
N ASN A 36 2.24 -4.82 11.61
CA ASN A 36 2.86 -6.14 11.74
C ASN A 36 2.76 -6.97 10.44
N GLY A 37 2.78 -6.29 9.30
CA GLY A 37 2.74 -6.87 7.96
C GLY A 37 4.08 -6.75 7.25
N THR A 38 4.11 -7.27 6.02
CA THR A 38 5.27 -7.16 5.13
C THR A 38 4.85 -6.48 3.84
N GLY A 39 5.73 -5.69 3.24
CA GLY A 39 5.43 -5.01 1.98
C GLY A 39 6.66 -4.39 1.34
N GLY A 40 6.59 -4.25 0.02
CA GLY A 40 7.68 -3.72 -0.81
C GLY A 40 7.61 -4.26 -2.24
N GLY A 41 8.57 -3.83 -3.05
CA GLY A 41 8.68 -4.23 -4.45
C GLY A 41 9.37 -3.17 -5.28
N HIS A 42 8.87 -2.96 -6.50
CA HIS A 42 9.31 -1.90 -7.40
C HIS A 42 8.51 -0.61 -7.14
N SER A 43 9.06 0.55 -7.52
CA SER A 43 8.36 1.84 -7.46
C SER A 43 6.96 1.79 -8.09
N PHE A 44 6.82 1.25 -9.31
CA PHE A 44 5.53 1.16 -10.02
C PHE A 44 4.68 -0.07 -9.66
N ALA A 45 5.26 -1.06 -8.99
CA ALA A 45 4.65 -2.37 -8.80
C ALA A 45 5.13 -2.99 -7.49
N ALA A 46 4.27 -3.00 -6.48
CA ALA A 46 4.62 -3.49 -5.15
C ALA A 46 3.52 -4.39 -4.58
N GLY A 47 3.89 -5.19 -3.57
CA GLY A 47 2.97 -6.08 -2.87
C GLY A 47 3.02 -5.85 -1.37
N ALA A 48 1.93 -6.18 -0.69
CA ALA A 48 1.85 -6.15 0.76
C ALA A 48 1.07 -7.37 1.29
N ARG A 49 1.34 -7.73 2.54
CA ARG A 49 0.62 -8.73 3.30
C ARG A 49 0.36 -8.20 4.70
N VAL A 50 -0.90 -8.18 5.09
CA VAL A 50 -1.34 -7.76 6.44
C VAL A 50 -2.37 -8.75 6.98
N HIS A 51 -2.54 -8.79 8.29
CA HIS A 51 -3.64 -9.55 8.89
C HIS A 51 -5.00 -9.00 8.42
N ILE A 52 -6.02 -9.85 8.29
CA ILE A 52 -7.33 -9.47 7.75
C ILE A 52 -8.02 -8.37 8.57
N SER A 53 -7.85 -8.39 9.90
CA SER A 53 -8.38 -7.35 10.79
C SER A 53 -7.72 -5.98 10.59
N LYS A 54 -6.55 -5.93 9.94
CA LYS A 54 -5.77 -4.72 9.66
C LYS A 54 -5.94 -4.21 8.24
N PHE A 55 -6.79 -4.84 7.44
CA PHE A 55 -6.94 -4.46 6.03
C PHE A 55 -7.55 -3.06 5.87
N LYS A 56 -8.55 -2.69 6.69
CA LYS A 56 -9.10 -1.33 6.67
C LYS A 56 -8.05 -0.30 7.09
N ASP A 57 -7.33 -0.57 8.19
CA ASP A 57 -6.24 0.28 8.66
C ASP A 57 -5.17 0.47 7.56
N PHE A 58 -4.82 -0.60 6.85
CA PHE A 58 -3.90 -0.56 5.72
C PHE A 58 -4.36 0.40 4.62
N LEU A 59 -5.64 0.33 4.22
CA LEU A 59 -6.17 1.19 3.17
C LEU A 59 -6.17 2.67 3.58
N ALA A 60 -6.55 2.97 4.82
CA ALA A 60 -6.52 4.33 5.35
C ALA A 60 -5.09 4.89 5.38
N MET A 61 -4.14 4.12 5.95
CA MET A 61 -2.74 4.53 6.00
C MET A 61 -2.09 4.66 4.62
N LEU A 62 -2.52 3.85 3.65
CA LEU A 62 -2.09 3.98 2.26
C LEU A 62 -2.53 5.31 1.67
N ASP A 63 -3.79 5.68 1.86
CA ASP A 63 -4.33 6.95 1.37
C ASP A 63 -3.64 8.15 2.03
N ASP A 64 -3.50 8.12 3.36
CA ASP A 64 -2.83 9.17 4.14
C ASP A 64 -1.37 9.37 3.69
N GLU A 65 -0.60 8.29 3.58
CA GLU A 65 0.82 8.37 3.21
C GLU A 65 0.99 8.86 1.75
N LEU A 66 0.09 8.45 0.85
CA LEU A 66 0.06 8.95 -0.52
C LEU A 66 -0.26 10.44 -0.57
N MET A 67 -1.19 10.91 0.26
CA MET A 67 -1.55 12.34 0.33
C MET A 67 -0.40 13.16 0.91
N ILE A 68 0.30 12.66 1.94
CA ILE A 68 1.47 13.32 2.54
C ILE A 68 2.61 13.46 1.52
N LEU A 69 2.93 12.37 0.81
CA LEU A 69 4.09 12.33 -0.08
C LEU A 69 3.82 12.93 -1.47
N TYR A 70 2.59 12.82 -1.97
CA TYR A 70 2.23 13.14 -3.36
C TYR A 70 1.00 14.03 -3.50
N GLY A 71 0.45 14.59 -2.41
CA GLY A 71 -0.79 15.38 -2.45
C GLY A 71 -0.77 16.57 -3.42
N LYS A 72 0.40 17.19 -3.66
CA LYS A 72 0.57 18.26 -4.67
C LYS A 72 0.48 17.78 -6.13
N ILE A 73 0.71 16.49 -6.38
CA ILE A 73 0.69 15.87 -7.73
C ILE A 73 -0.68 15.23 -8.03
N LEU A 74 -1.47 14.93 -7.00
CA LEU A 74 -2.79 14.29 -7.13
C LEU A 74 -3.96 15.28 -7.23
N SER A 75 -3.72 16.56 -6.93
CA SER A 75 -4.69 17.66 -7.02
C SER A 75 -4.60 18.46 -8.33
N GLY A 76 -3.79 17.98 -9.28
CA GLY A 76 -3.63 18.55 -10.64
C GLY A 76 -4.17 17.63 -11.72
#